data_AF-A0A7V8L3M3-F1
#
_entry.id   AF-A0A7V8L3M3-F1
#
_cell.length_a   1.000
_cell.length_b   1.000
_cell.length_c   1.000
_cell.angle_alpha   90.00
_cell.angle_beta   90.00
_cell.angle_gamma   90.00
#
_symmetry.space_group_name_H-M   'P 1'
#
loop_
_entity.id
_entity.type
_entity.pdbx_description
1 polymer ?
#
loop_
_entity_poly.entity_id
_entity_poly.type
_entity_poly.pdbx_seq_one_letter_code
_entity_poly.pdbx_strand_id
1 'polypeptide(L)'
;MRRLPIFFVLDCSESMIGDNLKKMNDGLQTIVSDLKKDPHALETAWISVIAFAGVAQTIVPLVEVASFYPPRLPLGGGTSLGAALRELTRQIDEQVRKTTQERKGDWKPVVYLLTDGHPTDDTAPEIKRWKANYANKVNLIAIGLGASADLNTLRQLTDNALLFTEAQEGDFTRFIKWITASVTAHSRSVGEEAPPLLPSTESVVRLAKDDVARAYDENCVILVGRCNKSRRPYLMKYERPNVNLSSLNFKLNINGFNLAGCFPIDEEYFAWTDPSASTLQVNTSELHGAPGCPHCGNASAFAMCSCGKLLCINGPETVICPWCNNNITFSEGGSDDFDVNRGRG
;
A
#
# COMPACT_ATOMS: atom_id res chain seq x y z
N MET A 1 -34.20 5.07 -7.48
CA MET A 1 -33.37 4.98 -6.27
C MET A 1 -32.07 5.75 -6.48
N ARG A 2 -31.49 6.37 -5.45
CA ARG A 2 -30.19 7.07 -5.54
C ARG A 2 -29.07 6.05 -5.29
N ARG A 3 -27.95 6.16 -6.01
CA ARG A 3 -26.78 5.30 -5.80
C ARG A 3 -25.91 5.88 -4.69
N LEU A 4 -25.20 5.04 -3.94
CA LEU A 4 -24.13 5.40 -3.03
C LEU A 4 -22.79 4.96 -3.66
N PRO A 5 -22.03 5.88 -4.27
CA PRO A 5 -20.71 5.58 -4.81
C PRO A 5 -19.69 5.41 -3.69
N ILE A 6 -18.93 4.33 -3.73
CA ILE A 6 -17.87 3.97 -2.79
C ILE A 6 -16.60 3.73 -3.60
N PHE A 7 -15.54 4.48 -3.28
CA PHE A 7 -14.24 4.32 -3.92
C PHE A 7 -13.23 3.78 -2.90
N PHE A 8 -12.62 2.64 -3.20
CA PHE A 8 -11.43 2.17 -2.49
C PHE A 8 -10.20 2.68 -3.23
N VAL A 9 -9.37 3.47 -2.57
CA VAL A 9 -8.08 3.94 -3.07
C VAL A 9 -7.02 3.19 -2.28
N LEU A 10 -6.43 2.20 -2.92
CA LEU A 10 -5.63 1.18 -2.26
C LEU A 10 -4.16 1.32 -2.68
N ASP A 11 -3.30 1.51 -1.69
CA ASP A 11 -1.87 1.47 -1.87
C ASP A 11 -1.42 0.05 -2.21
N CYS A 12 -0.70 -0.07 -3.31
CA CYS A 12 -0.17 -1.30 -3.88
C CYS A 12 1.35 -1.14 -4.10
N SER A 13 1.97 -0.24 -3.35
CA SER A 13 3.42 -0.06 -3.36
C SER A 13 4.13 -1.26 -2.75
N GLU A 14 5.41 -1.35 -3.04
CA GLU A 14 6.27 -2.44 -2.59
C GLU A 14 6.48 -2.49 -1.07
N SER A 15 6.24 -1.42 -0.31
CA SER A 15 6.19 -1.44 1.16
C SER A 15 5.06 -2.35 1.68
N MET A 16 3.96 -2.45 0.93
CA MET A 16 2.81 -3.30 1.27
C MET A 16 3.10 -4.80 1.12
N ILE A 17 4.19 -5.22 0.45
CA ILE A 17 4.46 -6.64 0.17
C ILE A 17 4.55 -7.46 1.47
N GLY A 18 3.99 -8.67 1.43
CA GLY A 18 3.90 -9.58 2.57
C GLY A 18 2.54 -9.51 3.25
N ASP A 19 2.54 -9.40 4.57
CA ASP A 19 1.33 -9.50 5.39
C ASP A 19 0.34 -8.36 5.14
N ASN A 20 0.83 -7.13 4.89
CA ASN A 20 -0.02 -5.96 4.65
C ASN A 20 -0.89 -6.14 3.39
N LEU A 21 -0.27 -6.52 2.26
CA LEU A 21 -0.98 -6.80 1.01
C LEU A 21 -1.94 -7.99 1.14
N LYS A 22 -1.53 -9.04 1.86
CA LYS A 22 -2.40 -10.20 2.10
C LYS A 22 -3.65 -9.79 2.89
N LYS A 23 -3.46 -9.07 4.00
CA LYS A 23 -4.57 -8.54 4.83
C LYS A 23 -5.48 -7.65 4.00
N MET A 24 -4.94 -6.78 3.16
CA MET A 24 -5.75 -5.92 2.30
C MET A 24 -6.62 -6.70 1.31
N ASN A 25 -6.06 -7.73 0.67
CA ASN A 25 -6.83 -8.62 -0.20
C ASN A 25 -7.94 -9.35 0.56
N ASP A 26 -7.61 -9.94 1.71
CA ASP A 26 -8.57 -10.66 2.56
C ASP A 26 -9.66 -9.71 3.11
N GLY A 27 -9.28 -8.48 3.43
CA GLY A 27 -10.18 -7.42 3.87
C GLY A 27 -11.18 -7.03 2.79
N LEU A 28 -10.72 -6.80 1.55
CA LEU A 28 -11.60 -6.47 0.42
C LEU A 28 -12.59 -7.60 0.13
N GLN A 29 -12.14 -8.85 0.18
CA GLN A 29 -13.00 -10.04 0.04
C GLN A 29 -14.09 -10.07 1.13
N THR A 30 -13.70 -9.80 2.36
CA THR A 30 -14.62 -9.80 3.52
C THR A 30 -15.66 -8.69 3.39
N ILE A 31 -15.25 -7.45 3.06
CA ILE A 31 -16.15 -6.31 2.85
C ILE A 31 -17.22 -6.67 1.81
N VAL A 32 -16.79 -7.18 0.66
CA VAL A 32 -17.71 -7.50 -0.43
C VAL A 32 -18.65 -8.64 -0.07
N SER A 33 -18.14 -9.67 0.60
CA SER A 33 -18.95 -10.79 1.09
C SER A 33 -20.05 -10.31 2.03
N ASP A 34 -19.73 -9.38 2.93
CA ASP A 34 -20.70 -8.86 3.89
C ASP A 34 -21.68 -7.87 3.26
N LEU A 35 -21.23 -6.99 2.35
CA LEU A 35 -22.12 -6.10 1.60
C LEU A 35 -23.11 -6.87 0.72
N LYS A 36 -22.70 -8.02 0.15
CA LYS A 36 -23.60 -8.90 -0.62
C LYS A 36 -24.66 -9.58 0.24
N LYS A 37 -24.51 -9.61 1.57
CA LYS A 37 -25.53 -10.16 2.49
C LYS A 37 -26.54 -9.11 2.95
N ASP A 38 -26.27 -7.82 2.71
CA ASP A 38 -27.14 -6.71 3.10
C ASP A 38 -28.05 -6.29 1.93
N PRO A 39 -29.37 -6.55 1.99
CA PRO A 39 -30.29 -6.21 0.90
C PRO A 39 -30.27 -4.71 0.53
N HIS A 40 -30.08 -3.82 1.50
CA HIS A 40 -30.01 -2.38 1.23
C HIS A 40 -28.73 -1.99 0.48
N ALA A 41 -27.60 -2.61 0.84
CA ALA A 41 -26.34 -2.37 0.14
C ALA A 41 -26.38 -2.91 -1.29
N LEU A 42 -27.00 -4.08 -1.51
CA LEU A 42 -27.19 -4.64 -2.85
C LEU A 42 -27.95 -3.70 -3.80
N GLU A 43 -28.95 -2.98 -3.29
CA GLU A 43 -29.78 -2.07 -4.11
C GLU A 43 -29.12 -0.70 -4.34
N THR A 44 -28.29 -0.23 -3.42
CA THR A 44 -27.84 1.16 -3.40
C THR A 44 -26.34 1.35 -3.58
N ALA A 45 -25.50 0.41 -3.15
CA ALA A 45 -24.06 0.59 -3.13
C ALA A 45 -23.41 0.26 -4.48
N TRP A 46 -22.50 1.14 -4.89
CA TRP A 46 -21.69 0.99 -6.09
C TRP A 46 -20.23 1.12 -5.70
N ILE A 47 -19.38 0.18 -6.10
CA ILE A 47 -17.97 0.10 -5.70
C ILE A 47 -17.07 0.31 -6.90
N SER A 48 -16.03 1.12 -6.72
CA SER A 48 -14.88 1.22 -7.61
C SER A 48 -13.59 0.99 -6.82
N VAL A 49 -12.58 0.41 -7.47
CA VAL A 49 -11.24 0.23 -6.88
C VAL A 49 -10.22 0.94 -7.74
N ILE A 50 -9.50 1.86 -7.11
CA ILE A 50 -8.34 2.56 -7.63
C ILE A 50 -7.14 1.98 -6.90
N ALA A 51 -6.23 1.35 -7.64
CA ALA A 51 -4.95 0.93 -7.10
C ALA A 51 -3.90 1.99 -7.43
N PHE A 52 -2.96 2.22 -6.52
CA PHE A 52 -1.82 3.08 -6.80
C PHE A 52 -0.53 2.52 -6.21
N ALA A 53 0.55 2.72 -6.92
CA ALA A 53 1.93 2.45 -6.53
C ALA A 53 2.76 3.58 -7.18
N GLY A 54 3.77 3.27 -7.99
CA GLY A 54 4.45 4.28 -8.80
C GLY A 54 3.57 4.92 -9.90
N VAL A 55 2.42 4.31 -10.19
CA VAL A 55 1.34 4.87 -11.03
C VAL A 55 0.00 4.63 -10.34
N ALA A 56 -1.06 5.34 -10.74
CA ALA A 56 -2.40 5.14 -10.22
C ALA A 56 -3.41 4.88 -11.33
N GLN A 57 -4.25 3.85 -11.18
CA GLN A 57 -5.27 3.48 -12.17
C GLN A 57 -6.50 2.87 -11.50
N THR A 58 -7.68 3.09 -12.08
CA THR A 58 -8.89 2.35 -11.72
C THR A 58 -8.81 0.92 -12.27
N ILE A 59 -8.66 -0.05 -11.38
CA ILE A 59 -8.63 -1.49 -11.71
C ILE A 59 -10.02 -2.13 -11.70
N VAL A 60 -10.98 -1.50 -11.02
CA VAL A 60 -12.40 -1.87 -11.09
C VAL A 60 -13.24 -0.61 -11.28
N PRO A 61 -13.96 -0.46 -12.41
CA PRO A 61 -14.84 0.68 -12.61
C PRO A 61 -15.98 0.69 -11.58
N LEU A 62 -16.71 1.80 -11.46
CA LEU A 62 -17.83 1.90 -10.53
C LEU A 62 -18.97 0.96 -10.97
N VAL A 63 -19.13 -0.15 -10.25
CA VAL A 63 -20.12 -1.19 -10.53
C VAL A 63 -20.99 -1.46 -9.31
N GLU A 64 -22.18 -2.02 -9.52
CA GLU A 64 -23.06 -2.46 -8.43
C GLU A 64 -22.37 -3.55 -7.58
N VAL A 65 -22.60 -3.52 -6.26
CA VAL A 65 -22.04 -4.53 -5.33
C VAL A 65 -22.35 -5.95 -5.78
N ALA A 66 -23.54 -6.20 -6.32
CA ALA A 66 -23.95 -7.52 -6.81
C ALA A 66 -22.99 -8.07 -7.88
N SER A 67 -22.50 -7.20 -8.78
CA SER A 67 -21.59 -7.53 -9.87
C SER A 67 -20.11 -7.36 -9.53
N PHE A 68 -19.80 -6.87 -8.33
CA PHE A 68 -18.42 -6.67 -7.91
C PHE A 68 -17.72 -7.99 -7.60
N TYR A 69 -16.55 -8.19 -8.18
CA TYR A 69 -15.62 -9.27 -7.86
C TYR A 69 -14.30 -8.65 -7.42
N PRO A 70 -13.75 -9.02 -6.25
CA PRO A 70 -12.50 -8.42 -5.80
C PRO A 70 -11.35 -8.73 -6.79
N PRO A 71 -10.62 -7.71 -7.25
CA PRO A 71 -9.53 -7.88 -8.18
C PRO A 71 -8.30 -8.47 -7.48
N ARG A 72 -7.37 -9.05 -8.26
CA ARG A 72 -6.00 -9.22 -7.80
C ARG A 72 -5.37 -7.82 -7.72
N LEU A 73 -4.96 -7.41 -6.52
CA LEU A 73 -4.26 -6.14 -6.37
C LEU A 73 -2.89 -6.22 -7.06
N PRO A 74 -2.52 -5.21 -7.88
CA PRO A 74 -1.20 -5.14 -8.47
C PRO A 74 -0.15 -4.85 -7.40
N LEU A 75 1.12 -4.83 -7.79
CA LEU A 75 2.22 -4.39 -6.94
C LEU A 75 3.17 -3.56 -7.79
N GLY A 76 3.72 -2.47 -7.28
CA GLY A 76 4.70 -1.66 -8.01
C GLY A 76 5.65 -0.90 -7.09
N GLY A 77 6.76 -0.41 -7.63
CA GLY A 77 7.70 0.43 -6.89
C GLY A 77 7.25 1.89 -6.85
N GLY A 78 7.31 2.48 -5.65
CA GLY A 78 6.91 3.87 -5.37
C GLY A 78 5.46 4.02 -4.91
N THR A 79 5.12 5.22 -4.45
CA THR A 79 3.86 5.54 -3.76
C THR A 79 3.33 6.88 -4.25
N SER A 80 2.73 6.91 -5.44
CA SER A 80 2.26 8.13 -6.12
C SER A 80 0.86 8.53 -5.65
N LEU A 81 0.77 9.07 -4.44
CA LEU A 81 -0.49 9.51 -3.85
C LEU A 81 -1.11 10.67 -4.63
N GLY A 82 -0.31 11.59 -5.17
CA GLY A 82 -0.80 12.69 -6.01
C GLY A 82 -1.50 12.15 -7.26
N ALA A 83 -0.88 11.18 -7.95
CA ALA A 83 -1.50 10.47 -9.06
C ALA A 83 -2.82 9.78 -8.65
N ALA A 84 -2.86 9.15 -7.46
CA ALA A 84 -4.07 8.51 -6.94
C ALA A 84 -5.21 9.51 -6.70
N LEU A 85 -4.92 10.68 -6.12
CA LEU A 85 -5.90 11.74 -5.92
C LEU A 85 -6.42 12.31 -7.26
N ARG A 86 -5.54 12.44 -8.25
CA ARG A 86 -5.93 12.86 -9.59
C ARG A 86 -6.90 11.85 -10.23
N GLU A 87 -6.59 10.57 -10.16
CA GLU A 87 -7.46 9.52 -10.70
C GLU A 87 -8.79 9.47 -9.93
N LEU A 88 -8.76 9.55 -8.59
CA LEU A 88 -9.97 9.61 -7.77
C LEU A 88 -10.88 10.76 -8.17
N THR A 89 -10.34 11.98 -8.28
CA THR A 89 -11.13 13.16 -8.64
C THR A 89 -11.71 13.03 -10.06
N ARG A 90 -10.96 12.47 -11.00
CA ARG A 90 -11.44 12.16 -12.35
C ARG A 90 -12.62 11.18 -12.32
N GLN A 91 -12.48 10.09 -11.57
CA GLN A 91 -13.54 9.08 -11.42
C GLN A 91 -14.80 9.65 -10.75
N ILE A 92 -14.63 10.52 -9.76
CA ILE A 92 -15.76 11.22 -9.12
C ILE A 92 -16.48 12.10 -10.14
N ASP A 93 -15.74 12.91 -10.90
CA ASP A 93 -16.33 13.85 -11.86
C ASP A 93 -17.05 13.13 -13.02
N GLU A 94 -16.52 11.98 -13.47
CA GLU A 94 -17.10 11.20 -14.56
C GLU A 94 -18.29 10.33 -14.12
N GLN A 95 -18.23 9.71 -12.94
CA GLN A 95 -19.15 8.63 -12.58
C GLN A 95 -20.25 9.04 -11.60
N VAL A 96 -20.02 10.08 -10.78
CA VAL A 96 -20.96 10.53 -9.74
C VAL A 96 -21.96 11.52 -10.32
N ARG A 97 -23.25 11.12 -10.30
CA ARG A 97 -24.34 11.93 -10.86
C ARG A 97 -24.74 13.03 -9.89
N LYS A 98 -24.70 14.27 -10.35
CA LYS A 98 -25.19 15.44 -9.59
C LYS A 98 -26.72 15.49 -9.60
N THR A 99 -27.29 16.02 -8.52
CA THR A 99 -28.73 16.31 -8.48
C THR A 99 -29.04 17.46 -9.45
N THR A 100 -30.09 17.26 -10.24
CA THR A 100 -30.66 18.26 -11.14
C THR A 100 -32.09 18.58 -10.71
N GLN A 101 -32.73 19.58 -11.32
CA GLN A 101 -34.14 19.89 -11.03
C GLN A 101 -35.07 18.71 -11.39
N GLU A 102 -34.69 17.91 -12.39
CA GLU A 102 -35.52 16.82 -12.93
C GLU A 102 -35.22 15.47 -12.28
N ARG A 103 -34.00 15.27 -11.76
CA ARG A 103 -33.54 13.98 -11.24
C ARG A 103 -32.68 14.12 -9.99
N LYS A 104 -33.03 13.36 -8.94
CA LYS A 104 -32.16 13.14 -7.77
C LYS A 104 -30.87 12.44 -8.20
N GLY A 105 -29.73 13.06 -7.89
CA GLY A 105 -28.40 12.52 -8.16
C GLY A 105 -28.01 11.43 -7.19
N ASP A 106 -26.75 11.01 -7.24
CA ASP A 106 -26.19 10.06 -6.30
C ASP A 106 -26.04 10.67 -4.90
N TRP A 107 -25.91 9.82 -3.89
CA TRP A 107 -25.51 10.23 -2.55
C TRP A 107 -24.08 10.76 -2.54
N LYS A 108 -23.73 11.47 -1.45
CA LYS A 108 -22.37 11.94 -1.21
C LYS A 108 -21.42 10.72 -1.27
N PRO A 109 -20.42 10.69 -2.18
CA PRO A 109 -19.53 9.54 -2.29
C PRO A 109 -18.75 9.31 -1.00
N VAL A 110 -18.45 8.03 -0.72
CA VAL A 110 -17.55 7.62 0.36
C VAL A 110 -16.25 7.13 -0.25
N VAL A 111 -15.12 7.59 0.28
CA VAL A 111 -13.79 7.17 -0.18
C VAL A 111 -13.04 6.58 1.00
N TYR A 112 -12.50 5.38 0.80
CA TYR A 112 -11.58 4.71 1.71
C TYR A 112 -10.19 4.73 1.10
N LEU A 113 -9.31 5.56 1.64
CA LEU A 113 -7.90 5.61 1.26
C LEU A 113 -7.09 4.76 2.25
N LEU A 114 -6.39 3.74 1.79
CA LEU A 114 -5.55 2.87 2.61
C LEU A 114 -4.10 2.95 2.10
N THR A 115 -3.15 3.26 2.98
CA THR A 115 -1.71 3.36 2.66
C THR A 115 -0.84 3.10 3.88
N ASP A 116 0.33 2.46 3.71
CA ASP A 116 1.35 2.31 4.76
C ASP A 116 2.58 3.22 4.55
N GLY A 117 2.63 3.93 3.42
CA GLY A 117 3.82 4.58 2.90
C GLY A 117 3.79 6.10 2.94
N HIS A 118 4.95 6.68 2.64
CA HIS A 118 5.11 8.10 2.37
C HIS A 118 4.99 8.34 0.86
N PRO A 119 4.30 9.40 0.41
CA PRO A 119 4.22 9.69 -1.01
C PRO A 119 5.59 9.92 -1.63
N THR A 120 5.83 9.32 -2.80
CA THR A 120 7.07 9.50 -3.58
C THR A 120 6.93 10.56 -4.67
N ASP A 121 5.73 11.12 -4.85
CA ASP A 121 5.42 12.19 -5.80
C ASP A 121 5.09 13.52 -5.10
N ASP A 122 5.08 14.62 -5.86
CA ASP A 122 4.61 15.91 -5.34
C ASP A 122 3.08 15.93 -5.21
N THR A 123 2.61 15.71 -3.98
CA THR A 123 1.19 15.67 -3.66
C THR A 123 0.55 17.05 -3.48
N ALA A 124 1.35 18.12 -3.31
CA ALA A 124 0.83 19.42 -2.90
C ALA A 124 -0.21 20.02 -3.87
N PRO A 125 -0.03 19.95 -5.21
CA PRO A 125 -1.02 20.47 -6.16
C PRO A 125 -2.37 19.76 -6.05
N GLU A 126 -2.38 18.43 -5.92
CA GLU A 126 -3.60 17.64 -5.87
C GLU A 126 -4.29 17.73 -4.50
N ILE A 127 -3.53 17.84 -3.41
CA ILE A 127 -4.07 18.15 -2.07
C ILE A 127 -4.76 19.52 -2.09
N LYS A 128 -4.13 20.54 -2.70
CA LYS A 128 -4.73 21.88 -2.83
C LYS A 128 -6.03 21.82 -3.64
N ARG A 129 -6.02 21.10 -4.77
CA ARG A 129 -7.21 20.89 -5.61
C ARG A 129 -8.31 20.15 -4.85
N TRP A 130 -7.96 19.13 -4.07
CA TRP A 130 -8.85 18.35 -3.22
C TRP A 130 -9.59 19.24 -2.21
N LYS A 131 -8.82 20.00 -1.41
CA LYS A 131 -9.36 20.93 -0.40
C LYS A 131 -10.33 21.95 -1.02
N ALA A 132 -9.96 22.54 -2.16
CA ALA A 132 -10.77 23.57 -2.81
C ALA A 132 -12.09 23.03 -3.40
N ASN A 133 -12.10 21.80 -3.93
CA ASN A 133 -13.18 21.36 -4.80
C ASN A 133 -13.96 20.13 -4.31
N TYR A 134 -13.38 19.27 -3.47
CA TYR A 134 -13.92 17.93 -3.18
C TYR A 134 -14.12 17.65 -1.69
N ALA A 135 -13.35 18.25 -0.77
CA ALA A 135 -13.42 17.97 0.66
C ALA A 135 -14.87 18.07 1.24
N ASN A 136 -15.66 19.06 0.80
CA ASN A 136 -17.05 19.21 1.23
C ASN A 136 -18.05 18.28 0.49
N LYS A 137 -17.65 17.73 -0.66
CA LYS A 137 -18.49 16.93 -1.56
C LYS A 137 -18.29 15.42 -1.43
N VAL A 138 -17.27 15.00 -0.69
CA VAL A 138 -16.90 13.59 -0.53
C VAL A 138 -16.73 13.30 0.97
N ASN A 139 -17.13 12.11 1.42
CA ASN A 139 -16.77 11.62 2.75
C ASN A 139 -15.50 10.77 2.61
N LEU A 140 -14.33 11.36 2.85
CA LEU A 140 -13.05 10.66 2.79
C LEU A 140 -12.67 10.16 4.18
N ILE A 141 -12.35 8.87 4.25
CA ILE A 141 -11.77 8.18 5.40
C ILE A 141 -10.38 7.74 4.97
N ALA A 142 -9.36 8.29 5.59
CA ALA A 142 -7.97 7.96 5.31
C ALA A 142 -7.42 7.06 6.41
N ILE A 143 -6.82 5.94 6.03
CA ILE A 143 -6.34 4.91 6.95
C ILE A 143 -4.85 4.69 6.67
N GLY A 144 -4.02 5.05 7.65
CA GLY A 144 -2.63 4.67 7.72
C GLY A 144 -2.50 3.24 8.26
N LEU A 145 -1.75 2.38 7.57
CA LEU A 145 -1.49 1.01 7.99
C LEU A 145 -0.09 0.91 8.60
N GLY A 146 0.02 0.37 9.81
CA GLY A 146 1.31 0.21 10.50
C GLY A 146 1.80 1.50 11.16
N ALA A 147 2.85 1.39 11.98
CA ALA A 147 3.38 2.51 12.76
C ALA A 147 4.07 3.60 11.90
N SER A 148 4.39 3.27 10.65
CA SER A 148 5.17 4.11 9.73
C SER A 148 4.33 5.01 8.83
N ALA A 149 3.00 4.90 8.88
CA ALA A 149 2.14 5.61 7.94
C ALA A 149 2.19 7.14 8.13
N ASP A 150 2.24 7.89 7.03
CA ASP A 150 2.31 9.36 7.05
C ASP A 150 0.94 9.98 7.35
N LEU A 151 0.58 10.02 8.63
CA LEU A 151 -0.63 10.68 9.09
C LEU A 151 -0.65 12.19 8.82
N ASN A 152 0.51 12.84 8.68
CA ASN A 152 0.55 14.28 8.43
C ASN A 152 -0.03 14.58 7.04
N THR A 153 0.34 13.81 6.04
CA THR A 153 -0.24 13.93 4.69
C THR A 153 -1.71 13.52 4.68
N LEU A 154 -2.10 12.43 5.34
CA LEU A 154 -3.49 11.99 5.39
C LEU A 154 -4.44 13.01 6.05
N ARG A 155 -4.00 13.65 7.13
CA ARG A 155 -4.76 14.73 7.82
C ARG A 155 -4.96 15.98 6.96
N GLN A 156 -4.10 16.20 5.96
CA GLN A 156 -4.35 17.28 5.01
C GLN A 156 -5.54 16.98 4.09
N LEU A 157 -5.92 15.71 3.93
CA LEU A 157 -7.02 15.32 3.04
C LEU A 157 -8.37 15.27 3.76
N THR A 158 -8.38 14.86 5.03
CA THR A 158 -9.61 14.68 5.83
C THR A 158 -9.34 14.76 7.34
N ASP A 159 -10.34 15.18 8.11
CA ASP A 159 -10.35 15.08 9.57
C ASP A 159 -10.55 13.62 10.05
N ASN A 160 -11.07 12.75 9.17
CA ASN A 160 -11.27 11.32 9.43
C ASN A 160 -10.03 10.50 9.05
N ALA A 161 -8.86 10.91 9.56
CA ALA A 161 -7.61 10.18 9.41
C ALA A 161 -7.40 9.23 10.60
N LEU A 162 -7.25 7.94 10.30
CA LEU A 162 -7.14 6.87 11.28
C LEU A 162 -5.80 6.16 11.14
N LEU A 163 -5.19 5.79 12.25
CA LEU A 163 -4.03 4.91 12.26
C LEU A 163 -4.47 3.52 12.71
N PHE A 164 -4.22 2.53 11.86
CA PHE A 164 -4.40 1.14 12.20
C PHE A 164 -3.02 0.53 12.56
N THR A 165 -2.85 0.21 13.83
CA THR A 165 -1.72 -0.58 14.33
C THR A 165 -2.27 -1.87 14.90
N GLU A 166 -1.80 -3.01 14.40
CA GLU A 166 -2.24 -4.30 14.92
C GLU A 166 -1.59 -4.52 16.30
N ALA A 167 -2.41 -4.52 17.35
CA ALA A 167 -1.96 -4.78 18.71
C ALA A 167 -2.26 -6.23 19.14
N GLN A 168 -3.33 -6.81 18.58
CA GLN A 168 -3.79 -8.17 18.83
C GLN A 168 -4.23 -8.87 17.54
N GLU A 169 -4.13 -10.20 17.53
CA GLU A 169 -4.64 -11.00 16.42
C GLU A 169 -6.15 -10.79 16.23
N GLY A 170 -6.59 -10.47 15.01
CA GLY A 170 -8.00 -10.22 14.67
C GLY A 170 -8.45 -8.76 14.73
N ASP A 171 -7.57 -7.83 15.12
CA ASP A 171 -7.83 -6.38 15.06
C ASP A 171 -8.14 -5.90 13.65
N PHE A 172 -7.44 -6.44 12.65
CA PHE A 172 -7.70 -6.14 11.25
C PHE A 172 -9.11 -6.59 10.82
N THR A 173 -9.55 -7.77 11.25
CA THR A 173 -10.91 -8.25 10.98
C THR A 173 -11.97 -7.34 11.61
N ARG A 174 -11.73 -6.83 12.82
CA ARG A 174 -12.63 -5.86 13.48
C ARG A 174 -12.67 -4.53 12.73
N PHE A 175 -11.51 -4.07 12.27
CA PHE A 175 -11.40 -2.88 11.43
C PHE A 175 -12.18 -3.02 10.11
N ILE A 176 -12.05 -4.17 9.45
CA ILE A 176 -12.83 -4.47 8.24
C ILE A 176 -14.32 -4.52 8.51
N LYS A 177 -14.75 -5.15 9.62
CA LYS A 177 -16.16 -5.12 10.04
C LYS A 177 -16.66 -3.71 10.30
N TRP A 178 -15.82 -2.82 10.82
CA TRP A 178 -16.15 -1.42 10.96
C TRP A 178 -16.32 -0.71 9.61
N ILE A 179 -15.44 -0.95 8.63
CA ILE A 179 -15.62 -0.42 7.26
C ILE A 179 -16.96 -0.89 6.70
N THR A 180 -17.26 -2.19 6.78
CA THR A 180 -18.55 -2.75 6.34
C THR A 180 -19.71 -2.07 7.05
N ALA A 181 -19.67 -1.96 8.38
CA ALA A 181 -20.72 -1.30 9.15
C ALA A 181 -20.88 0.18 8.79
N SER A 182 -19.77 0.88 8.52
CA SER A 182 -19.78 2.25 8.01
C SER A 182 -20.46 2.30 6.65
N VAL A 183 -20.10 1.44 5.70
CA VAL A 183 -20.75 1.40 4.37
C VAL A 183 -22.25 1.12 4.49
N THR A 184 -22.64 0.11 5.27
CA THR A 184 -24.04 -0.22 5.52
C THR A 184 -24.78 0.93 6.18
N ALA A 185 -24.17 1.60 7.15
CA ALA A 185 -24.77 2.77 7.79
C ALA A 185 -24.98 3.89 6.78
N HIS A 186 -23.99 4.24 5.96
CA HIS A 186 -24.13 5.26 4.91
C HIS A 186 -25.15 4.87 3.83
N SER A 187 -25.33 3.57 3.58
CA SER A 187 -26.35 3.04 2.66
C SER A 187 -27.76 3.18 3.24
N ARG A 188 -27.92 3.07 4.57
CA ARG A 188 -29.21 3.15 5.28
C ARG A 188 -29.56 4.56 5.75
N SER A 189 -28.60 5.38 6.18
CA SER A 189 -28.77 6.75 6.69
C SER A 189 -28.91 7.78 5.57
N VAL A 190 -29.91 7.50 4.72
CA VAL A 190 -30.48 8.34 3.66
C VAL A 190 -31.00 9.66 4.27
N GLY A 191 -30.12 10.59 4.65
CA GLY A 191 -30.55 11.92 5.08
C GLY A 191 -29.63 12.72 5.98
N GLU A 192 -29.40 12.30 7.23
CA GLU A 192 -28.99 13.30 8.25
C GLU A 192 -28.38 12.72 9.55
N GLU A 193 -27.83 11.51 9.53
CA GLU A 193 -27.11 10.98 10.70
C GLU A 193 -25.60 10.89 10.43
N ALA A 194 -24.83 11.32 11.43
CA ALA A 194 -23.39 11.19 11.47
C ALA A 194 -22.98 9.73 11.16
N PRO A 195 -21.80 9.50 10.55
CA PRO A 195 -21.24 8.15 10.48
C PRO A 195 -21.36 7.48 11.85
N PRO A 196 -21.62 6.16 11.93
CA PRO A 196 -21.61 5.47 13.20
C PRO A 196 -20.34 5.89 13.94
N LEU A 197 -20.52 6.43 15.15
CA LEU A 197 -19.40 6.79 16.02
C LEU A 197 -18.44 5.62 15.97
N LEU A 198 -17.16 5.92 15.71
CA LEU A 198 -16.09 4.93 15.82
C LEU A 198 -16.40 4.13 17.09
N PRO A 199 -16.64 2.81 17.01
CA PRO A 199 -16.82 2.04 18.22
C PRO A 199 -15.62 2.38 19.10
N SER A 200 -15.82 2.46 20.41
CA SER A 200 -14.77 2.69 21.40
C SER A 200 -13.79 1.50 21.37
N THR A 201 -13.07 1.37 20.28
CA THR A 201 -11.95 0.49 20.03
C THR A 201 -10.73 1.38 20.06
N GLU A 202 -10.57 2.14 21.15
CA GLU A 202 -9.36 2.92 21.42
C GLU A 202 -8.10 2.02 21.41
N SER A 203 -8.28 0.70 21.56
CA SER A 203 -7.23 -0.30 21.43
C SER A 203 -6.88 -0.74 20.00
N VAL A 204 -7.77 -0.57 19.02
CA VAL A 204 -7.62 -1.11 17.64
C VAL A 204 -7.36 -0.01 16.61
N VAL A 205 -7.97 1.15 16.82
CA VAL A 205 -7.84 2.33 15.95
C VAL A 205 -7.55 3.51 16.85
N ARG A 206 -6.32 4.01 16.82
CA ARG A 206 -6.01 5.26 17.50
C ARG A 206 -6.53 6.39 16.63
N LEU A 207 -7.55 7.09 17.13
CA LEU A 207 -7.76 8.48 16.74
C LEU A 207 -6.50 9.21 17.16
N ALA A 208 -5.62 9.47 16.21
CA ALA A 208 -4.37 10.14 16.47
C ALA A 208 -4.71 11.59 16.84
N LYS A 209 -4.91 11.85 18.12
CA LYS A 209 -4.79 13.18 18.71
C LYS A 209 -3.43 13.20 19.41
N ASP A 210 -2.56 14.07 18.89
CA ASP A 210 -1.32 14.53 19.52
C ASP A 210 -0.11 13.58 19.62
N ASP A 211 0.16 12.77 18.60
CA ASP A 211 1.53 12.27 18.38
C ASP A 211 2.16 13.03 17.20
N VAL A 212 3.10 13.91 17.54
CA VAL A 212 3.99 14.59 16.58
C VAL A 212 4.95 13.54 16.03
N ALA A 213 4.60 12.97 14.88
CA ALA A 213 5.47 12.02 14.17
C ALA A 213 6.81 12.72 13.86
N ARG A 214 7.90 12.16 14.40
CA ARG A 214 9.26 12.54 14.01
C ARG A 214 9.40 12.29 12.51
N ALA A 215 9.71 13.36 11.78
CA ALA A 215 10.19 13.26 10.41
C ALA A 215 11.54 12.53 10.42
N TYR A 216 11.78 11.72 9.37
CA TYR A 216 12.91 10.81 9.14
C TYR A 216 12.78 9.43 9.81
N ASP A 217 12.32 8.44 9.05
CA ASP A 217 13.19 7.39 8.49
C ASP A 217 12.40 6.39 7.65
N GLU A 218 12.99 5.96 6.54
CA GLU A 218 12.45 4.87 5.72
C GLU A 218 12.46 3.59 6.56
N ASN A 219 11.32 3.19 7.12
CA ASN A 219 11.23 2.02 8.02
C ASN A 219 11.39 0.68 7.29
N CYS A 220 11.43 0.70 5.97
CA CYS A 220 11.75 -0.46 5.17
C CYS A 220 12.66 -0.12 3.98
N VAL A 221 13.38 -1.13 3.54
CA VAL A 221 14.20 -1.12 2.33
C VAL A 221 13.68 -2.25 1.47
N ILE A 222 13.27 -1.92 0.25
CA ILE A 222 12.92 -2.92 -0.75
C ILE A 222 14.02 -2.98 -1.80
N LEU A 223 14.43 -4.18 -2.18
CA LEU A 223 15.39 -4.42 -3.25
C LEU A 223 14.79 -5.34 -4.31
N VAL A 224 15.06 -5.04 -5.58
CA VAL A 224 14.54 -5.81 -6.71
C VAL A 224 15.64 -6.71 -7.27
N GLY A 225 15.36 -8.01 -7.34
CA GLY A 225 16.24 -8.99 -7.98
C GLY A 225 15.54 -9.80 -9.06
N ARG A 226 16.31 -10.56 -9.83
CA ARG A 226 15.77 -11.49 -10.84
C ARG A 226 16.48 -12.83 -10.79
N CYS A 227 15.71 -13.89 -10.88
CA CYS A 227 16.22 -15.25 -10.78
C CYS A 227 17.14 -15.58 -11.98
N ASN A 228 18.33 -16.13 -11.73
CA ASN A 228 19.25 -16.50 -12.82
C ASN A 228 18.70 -17.65 -13.70
N LYS A 229 17.94 -18.58 -13.11
CA LYS A 229 17.36 -19.76 -13.79
C LYS A 229 16.03 -19.43 -14.47
N SER A 230 15.04 -18.99 -13.71
CA SER A 230 13.69 -18.74 -14.22
C SER A 230 13.53 -17.40 -14.91
N ARG A 231 14.50 -16.48 -14.77
CA ARG A 231 14.43 -15.09 -15.20
C ARG A 231 13.23 -14.31 -14.64
N ARG A 232 12.54 -14.82 -13.62
CA ARG A 232 11.41 -14.12 -12.98
C ARG A 232 11.91 -13.15 -11.89
N PRO A 233 11.27 -11.98 -11.76
CA PRO A 233 11.65 -10.99 -10.75
C PRO A 233 11.21 -11.40 -9.34
N TYR A 234 11.85 -10.85 -8.32
CA TYR A 234 11.50 -11.01 -6.91
C TYR A 234 11.85 -9.74 -6.13
N LEU A 235 11.19 -9.54 -5.00
CA LEU A 235 11.49 -8.46 -4.05
C LEU A 235 12.13 -9.03 -2.80
N MET A 236 13.09 -8.30 -2.24
CA MET A 236 13.64 -8.54 -0.90
C MET A 236 13.22 -7.37 -0.03
N LYS A 237 12.49 -7.65 1.04
CA LYS A 237 12.02 -6.65 2.00
C LYS A 237 12.86 -6.74 3.26
N TYR A 238 13.40 -5.59 3.66
CA TYR A 238 14.05 -5.41 4.94
C TYR A 238 13.28 -4.39 5.76
N GLU A 239 13.11 -4.62 7.05
CA GLU A 239 12.37 -3.75 7.96
C GLU A 239 13.25 -3.42 9.16
N ARG A 240 13.13 -2.19 9.68
CA ARG A 240 13.80 -1.85 10.92
C ARG A 240 13.12 -2.57 12.09
N PRO A 241 13.90 -3.16 13.03
CA PRO A 241 13.31 -3.78 14.22
C PRO A 241 12.62 -2.73 15.09
N ASN A 242 11.44 -3.07 15.62
CA ASN A 242 10.73 -2.23 16.58
C ASN A 242 11.53 -2.14 17.89
N VAL A 243 12.18 -1.01 18.15
CA VAL A 243 12.94 -0.78 19.38
C VAL A 243 11.98 -0.34 20.49
N ASN A 244 11.65 -1.23 21.41
CA ASN A 244 10.92 -0.88 22.63
C ASN A 244 11.93 -0.46 23.71
N LEU A 245 12.16 0.86 23.83
CA LEU A 245 13.20 1.47 24.66
C LEU A 245 13.05 1.27 26.18
N SER A 246 11.97 0.62 26.65
CA SER A 246 11.63 0.54 28.07
C SER A 246 12.28 -0.62 28.84
N SER A 247 12.97 -1.57 28.18
CA SER A 247 13.26 -2.86 28.85
C SER A 247 14.68 -3.44 28.83
N LEU A 248 15.72 -2.96 28.13
CA LEU A 248 17.04 -3.64 28.22
C LEU A 248 18.31 -2.77 27.98
N ASN A 249 19.31 -3.01 28.84
CA ASN A 249 20.72 -2.58 28.78
C ASN A 249 21.56 -3.40 27.75
N PHE A 250 21.12 -3.50 26.49
CA PHE A 250 21.96 -4.08 25.43
C PHE A 250 22.16 -3.06 24.31
N LYS A 251 23.41 -2.90 23.85
CA LYS A 251 23.75 -2.19 22.61
C LYS A 251 23.19 -2.99 21.42
N LEU A 252 21.89 -2.87 21.18
CA LEU A 252 21.27 -3.31 19.93
C LEU A 252 21.78 -2.39 18.81
N ASN A 253 22.17 -2.96 17.68
CA ASN A 253 22.44 -2.20 16.47
C ASN A 253 21.10 -1.64 15.96
N ILE A 254 20.70 -0.49 16.49
CA ILE A 254 19.41 0.17 16.28
C ILE A 254 19.27 0.81 14.88
N ASN A 255 20.34 0.79 14.08
CA ASN A 255 20.40 1.49 12.79
C ASN A 255 20.31 0.56 11.58
N GLY A 256 20.29 -0.77 11.77
CA GLY A 256 20.22 -1.74 10.67
C GLY A 256 18.81 -2.21 10.33
N PHE A 257 18.63 -2.71 9.12
CA PHE A 257 17.41 -3.32 8.62
C PHE A 257 17.52 -4.84 8.61
N ASN A 258 16.54 -5.52 9.19
CA ASN A 258 16.50 -6.98 9.21
C ASN A 258 15.67 -7.50 8.02
N LEU A 259 16.13 -8.59 7.41
CA LEU A 259 15.38 -9.28 6.37
C LEU A 259 14.00 -9.70 6.89
N ALA A 260 12.95 -9.11 6.34
CA ALA A 260 11.55 -9.47 6.60
C ALA A 260 11.10 -10.61 5.69
N GLY A 261 11.58 -10.65 4.44
CA GLY A 261 11.28 -11.76 3.53
C GLY A 261 11.75 -11.54 2.10
N CYS A 262 11.60 -12.59 1.29
CA CYS A 262 11.82 -12.52 -0.16
C CYS A 262 10.60 -13.07 -0.90
N PHE A 263 10.02 -12.25 -1.76
CA PHE A 263 8.70 -12.46 -2.33
C PHE A 263 8.78 -12.60 -3.85
N PRO A 264 8.19 -13.65 -4.45
CA PRO A 264 8.09 -13.75 -5.89
C PRO A 264 7.13 -12.69 -6.43
N ILE A 265 7.50 -12.05 -7.54
CA ILE A 265 6.63 -11.10 -8.26
C ILE A 265 6.58 -11.45 -9.74
N ASP A 266 5.55 -10.94 -10.42
CA ASP A 266 5.36 -11.07 -11.86
C ASP A 266 5.92 -9.84 -12.60
N GLU A 267 6.12 -9.94 -13.92
CA GLU A 267 6.62 -8.82 -14.75
C GLU A 267 5.72 -7.58 -14.73
N GLU A 268 4.43 -7.76 -14.40
CA GLU A 268 3.45 -6.69 -14.22
C GLU A 268 3.91 -5.66 -13.19
N TYR A 269 4.78 -6.03 -12.25
CA TYR A 269 5.36 -5.11 -11.27
C TYR A 269 6.00 -3.87 -11.91
N PHE A 270 6.71 -4.05 -13.03
CA PHE A 270 7.38 -2.93 -13.69
C PHE A 270 6.40 -1.97 -14.39
N ALA A 271 5.21 -2.43 -14.76
CA ALA A 271 4.16 -1.57 -15.32
C ALA A 271 3.49 -0.67 -14.25
N TRP A 272 3.57 -1.09 -12.98
CA TRP A 272 3.05 -0.36 -11.83
C TRP A 272 4.12 0.44 -11.08
N THR A 273 5.37 0.36 -11.54
CA THR A 273 6.52 1.07 -10.95
C THR A 273 6.70 2.43 -11.59
N ASP A 274 7.09 3.44 -10.81
CA ASP A 274 7.38 4.77 -11.33
C ASP A 274 8.57 4.68 -12.30
N PRO A 275 8.42 5.16 -13.55
CA PRO A 275 9.47 5.06 -14.57
C PRO A 275 10.71 5.92 -14.26
N SER A 276 10.59 6.88 -13.34
CA SER A 276 11.71 7.73 -12.96
C SER A 276 12.78 6.89 -12.26
N ALA A 277 14.06 7.12 -12.57
CA ALA A 277 15.14 6.36 -11.95
C ALA A 277 15.20 6.65 -10.43
N SER A 278 15.19 5.60 -9.60
CA SER A 278 15.50 5.77 -8.17
C SER A 278 16.98 6.14 -8.02
N THR A 279 17.27 7.23 -7.31
CA THR A 279 18.64 7.57 -6.89
C THR A 279 18.91 7.11 -5.46
N LEU A 280 17.94 6.46 -4.81
CA LEU A 280 18.07 5.98 -3.44
C LEU A 280 18.93 4.73 -3.42
N GLN A 281 19.94 4.75 -2.56
CA GLN A 281 20.82 3.63 -2.32
C GLN A 281 20.85 3.30 -0.83
N VAL A 282 21.14 2.04 -0.51
CA VAL A 282 21.42 1.58 0.85
C VAL A 282 22.76 0.88 0.86
N ASN A 283 23.54 1.10 1.92
CA ASN A 283 24.79 0.39 2.07
C ASN A 283 24.53 -1.03 2.60
N THR A 284 25.25 -2.03 2.08
CA THR A 284 25.09 -3.43 2.54
C THR A 284 25.37 -3.63 4.03
N SER A 285 26.18 -2.77 4.67
CA SER A 285 26.45 -2.84 6.12
C SER A 285 25.21 -2.59 6.98
N GLU A 286 24.20 -1.89 6.42
CA GLU A 286 22.93 -1.62 7.08
C GLU A 286 21.93 -2.77 6.91
N LEU A 287 22.21 -3.76 6.06
CA LEU A 287 21.29 -4.85 5.74
C LEU A 287 21.71 -6.14 6.45
N HIS A 288 20.79 -6.70 7.24
CA HIS A 288 21.02 -7.91 8.00
C HIS A 288 20.23 -9.08 7.42
N GLY A 289 20.96 -10.05 6.87
CA GLY A 289 20.42 -11.28 6.28
C GLY A 289 20.39 -11.25 4.75
N ALA A 290 20.59 -12.42 4.14
CA ALA A 290 20.45 -12.62 2.70
C ALA A 290 19.47 -13.79 2.47
N PRO A 291 18.34 -13.56 1.77
CA PRO A 291 17.37 -14.61 1.53
C PRO A 291 17.84 -15.54 0.41
N GLY A 292 17.34 -16.77 0.41
CA GLY A 292 17.40 -17.65 -0.76
C GLY A 292 16.42 -17.21 -1.86
N CYS A 293 16.63 -17.68 -3.09
CA CYS A 293 15.77 -17.31 -4.22
C CYS A 293 14.38 -17.96 -4.11
N PRO A 294 13.28 -17.18 -4.14
CA PRO A 294 11.92 -17.72 -3.99
C PRO A 294 11.45 -18.54 -5.21
N HIS A 295 12.14 -18.44 -6.35
CA HIS A 295 11.76 -19.13 -7.59
C HIS A 295 12.48 -20.46 -7.81
N CYS A 296 13.78 -20.53 -7.48
CA CYS A 296 14.62 -21.68 -7.84
C CYS A 296 15.36 -22.31 -6.65
N GLY A 297 15.24 -21.75 -5.45
CA GLY A 297 15.89 -22.27 -4.25
C GLY A 297 17.41 -22.06 -4.18
N ASN A 298 17.99 -21.23 -5.06
CA ASN A 298 19.40 -20.83 -4.95
C ASN A 298 19.70 -20.23 -3.57
N ALA A 299 20.89 -20.52 -3.03
CA ALA A 299 21.28 -20.17 -1.66
C ALA A 299 21.22 -18.67 -1.34
N SER A 300 21.55 -17.79 -2.28
CA SER A 300 21.46 -16.34 -2.10
C SER A 300 20.70 -15.68 -3.25
N ALA A 301 19.83 -14.74 -2.91
CA ALA A 301 19.12 -13.85 -3.83
C ALA A 301 19.79 -12.46 -3.92
N PHE A 302 20.93 -12.28 -3.26
CA PHE A 302 21.61 -11.00 -3.05
C PHE A 302 23.00 -11.01 -3.70
N ALA A 303 23.07 -11.23 -5.01
CA ALA A 303 24.31 -11.08 -5.77
C ALA A 303 24.16 -9.92 -6.75
N MET A 304 25.14 -9.01 -6.79
CA MET A 304 25.07 -7.84 -7.66
C MET A 304 25.87 -8.04 -8.95
N CYS A 305 25.22 -7.76 -10.08
CA CYS A 305 25.89 -7.70 -11.38
C CYS A 305 26.59 -6.34 -11.56
N SER A 306 27.60 -6.29 -12.44
CA SER A 306 28.22 -5.05 -12.92
C SER A 306 27.25 -4.04 -13.55
N CYS A 307 26.02 -4.43 -13.91
CA CYS A 307 24.96 -3.50 -14.32
C CYS A 307 24.19 -2.87 -13.14
N GLY A 308 24.60 -3.13 -11.89
CA GLY A 308 24.00 -2.59 -10.68
C GLY A 308 22.67 -3.23 -10.27
N LYS A 309 22.30 -4.38 -10.84
CA LYS A 309 21.07 -5.11 -10.53
C LYS A 309 21.34 -6.42 -9.80
N LEU A 310 20.42 -6.81 -8.92
CA LEU A 310 20.54 -8.00 -8.10
C LEU A 310 20.03 -9.25 -8.82
N LEU A 311 20.66 -10.39 -8.56
CA LEU A 311 20.27 -11.71 -9.04
C LEU A 311 20.56 -12.77 -7.98
N CYS A 312 20.02 -13.97 -8.18
CA CYS A 312 20.31 -15.09 -7.31
C CYS A 312 21.46 -15.95 -7.82
N ILE A 313 22.18 -16.57 -6.88
CA ILE A 313 23.32 -17.47 -7.12
C ILE A 313 23.33 -18.62 -6.11
N ASN A 314 23.93 -19.74 -6.48
CA ASN A 314 24.04 -20.93 -5.64
C ASN A 314 25.50 -21.24 -5.24
N GLY A 315 26.23 -20.23 -4.78
CA GLY A 315 27.64 -20.30 -4.40
C GLY A 315 28.57 -19.61 -5.42
N PRO A 316 29.88 -19.88 -5.36
CA PRO A 316 30.83 -19.41 -6.36
C PRO A 316 30.56 -20.08 -7.71
N GLU A 317 29.90 -19.38 -8.62
CA GLU A 317 29.58 -19.88 -9.95
C GLU A 317 29.67 -18.77 -11.00
N THR A 318 29.84 -19.19 -12.25
CA THR A 318 29.64 -18.30 -13.39
C THR A 318 28.19 -18.38 -13.82
N VAL A 319 27.50 -17.24 -13.80
CA VAL A 319 26.10 -17.13 -14.17
C VAL A 319 25.91 -16.08 -15.25
N ILE A 320 24.91 -16.30 -16.11
CA ILE A 320 24.46 -15.28 -17.06
C ILE A 320 23.50 -14.36 -16.33
N CYS A 321 23.83 -13.06 -16.28
CA CYS A 321 22.97 -12.08 -15.62
C CYS A 321 21.60 -12.02 -16.33
N PRO A 322 20.49 -12.24 -15.60
CA PRO A 322 19.16 -12.26 -16.22
C PRO A 322 18.66 -10.87 -16.64
N TRP A 323 19.42 -9.81 -16.35
CA TRP A 323 19.10 -8.43 -16.70
C TRP A 323 19.81 -7.92 -17.95
N CYS A 324 21.09 -8.23 -18.11
CA CYS A 324 21.93 -7.70 -19.20
C CYS A 324 22.55 -8.80 -20.09
N ASN A 325 22.34 -10.07 -19.77
CA ASN A 325 22.89 -11.24 -20.46
C ASN A 325 24.44 -11.35 -20.48
N ASN A 326 25.13 -10.59 -19.63
CA ASN A 326 26.58 -10.73 -19.46
C ASN A 326 26.94 -11.93 -18.57
N ASN A 327 28.05 -12.60 -18.86
CA ASN A 327 28.63 -13.64 -17.99
C ASN A 327 29.35 -12.99 -16.81
N ILE A 328 29.07 -13.49 -15.61
CA ILE A 328 29.64 -12.97 -14.36
C ILE A 328 30.06 -14.15 -13.51
N THR A 329 31.30 -14.10 -13.05
CA THR A 329 31.84 -15.11 -12.13
C THR A 329 31.83 -14.52 -10.73
N PHE A 330 31.08 -15.15 -9.82
CA PHE A 330 31.11 -14.81 -8.41
C PHE A 330 32.17 -15.65 -7.70
N SER A 331 33.08 -15.01 -6.97
CA SER A 331 34.06 -15.67 -6.12
C SER A 331 33.60 -15.68 -4.66
N GLU A 332 34.05 -16.68 -3.91
CA GLU A 332 33.93 -16.69 -2.46
C GLU A 332 34.78 -15.55 -1.87
N GLY A 333 34.13 -14.56 -1.25
CA GLY A 333 34.83 -13.52 -0.49
C GLY A 333 34.98 -12.19 -1.23
N GLY A 334 34.22 -11.22 -0.75
CA GLY A 334 34.52 -9.80 -0.77
C GLY A 334 33.77 -9.21 0.41
N SER A 335 34.48 -8.92 1.50
CA SER A 335 33.94 -8.25 2.70
C SER A 335 33.83 -6.74 2.50
N ASP A 336 33.71 -6.30 1.25
CA ASP A 336 33.66 -4.90 0.90
C ASP A 336 32.19 -4.51 0.84
N ASP A 337 31.81 -3.60 1.73
CA ASP A 337 30.49 -3.00 1.71
C ASP A 337 30.31 -2.21 0.41
N PHE A 338 29.13 -2.33 -0.18
CA PHE A 338 28.78 -1.62 -1.40
C PHE A 338 27.37 -1.04 -1.33
N ASP A 339 27.11 -0.05 -2.17
CA ASP A 339 25.80 0.59 -2.25
C ASP A 339 24.91 -0.15 -3.24
N VAL A 340 23.67 -0.40 -2.82
CA VAL A 340 22.65 -1.12 -3.58
C VAL A 340 21.49 -0.19 -3.88
N ASN A 341 21.06 -0.14 -5.14
CA ASN A 341 19.88 0.63 -5.53
C ASN A 341 18.63 0.07 -4.86
N ARG A 342 17.89 0.97 -4.21
CA ARG A 342 16.65 0.67 -3.53
C ARG A 342 15.45 0.87 -4.45
N GLY A 343 14.40 0.11 -4.14
CA GLY A 343 13.03 0.47 -4.47
C GLY A 343 12.69 1.88 -3.96
N ARG A 344 11.58 2.41 -4.45
CA ARG A 344 11.08 3.76 -4.13
C ARG A 344 10.06 3.75 -3.00
N GLY A 345 9.40 2.62 -2.76
CA GLY A 345 8.32 2.47 -1.77
C GLY A 345 8.81 2.17 -0.36
#